data_AF-A0A7X7NJ26-F1
#
_entry.id   AF-A0A7X7NJ26-F1
#
_cell.length_a   1.000
_cell.length_b   1.000
_cell.length_c   1.000
_cell.angle_alpha   90.00
_cell.angle_beta   90.00
_cell.angle_gamma   90.00
#
_symmetry.space_group_name_H-M   'P 1'
#
loop_
_entity.id
_entity.type
_entity.pdbx_description
1 polymer ?
#
loop_
_entity_poly.entity_id
_entity_poly.type
_entity_poly.pdbx_seq_one_letter_code
_entity_poly.pdbx_strand_id
1 'polypeptide(L)' 'MKNHPQRGIIITPASSGGDYLSEPHHSLEMGDRYMRVLFNFLGICDFTTISADKLDIVGEDAEAIMSRTIEKAQEAAKVF' A
#
# COMPACT_ATOMS: atom_id res chain seq x y z
N MET A 1 20.59 -20.63 14.16
CA MET A 1 20.04 -19.35 13.66
C MET A 1 18.53 -19.44 13.75
N LYS A 2 17.89 -18.72 14.69
CA LYS A 2 16.43 -18.66 14.76
C LYS A 2 15.99 -17.64 13.71
N ASN A 3 15.43 -18.10 12.59
CA ASN A 3 14.74 -17.22 11.63
C ASN A 3 13.47 -16.73 12.31
N HIS A 4 13.54 -15.56 12.93
CA HIS A 4 12.34 -14.82 13.28
C HIS A 4 11.73 -14.31 11.96
N PRO A 5 10.47 -14.65 11.63
CA PRO A 5 9.83 -14.05 10.46
C PRO A 5 9.76 -12.54 10.70
N GLN A 6 10.48 -11.78 9.87
CA GLN A 6 10.41 -10.32 9.92
C GLN A 6 9.03 -9.93 9.37
N ARG A 7 8.14 -9.51 10.27
CA ARG A 7 6.88 -8.88 9.93
C ARG A 7 7.14 -7.38 9.80
N GLY A 8 6.93 -6.80 8.62
CA GLY A 8 6.91 -5.34 8.44
C GLY A 8 5.54 -4.84 7.94
N ILE A 9 5.05 -3.70 8.42
CA ILE A 9 4.01 -2.96 7.68
C ILE A 9 4.75 -2.02 6.74
N ILE A 10 4.44 -2.06 5.45
CA ILE A 10 4.85 -1.01 4.53
C ILE A 10 3.64 -0.14 4.26
N ILE A 11 3.67 1.06 4.84
CA ILE A 11 2.76 2.13 4.43
C ILE A 11 3.48 2.83 3.30
N THR A 12 3.16 2.50 2.04
CA THR A 12 3.63 3.26 0.89
C THR A 12 2.68 4.44 0.67
N PRO A 13 3.12 5.70 0.87
CA PRO A 13 2.40 6.85 0.37
C PRO A 13 2.66 6.94 -1.14
N ALA A 14 2.22 5.96 -1.91
CA ALA A 14 1.89 6.22 -3.30
C ALA A 14 0.50 6.87 -3.26
N SER A 15 0.47 8.15 -2.87
CA SER A 15 -0.65 9.05 -3.13
C SER A 15 -0.72 9.19 -4.65
N SER A 16 -1.27 8.19 -5.30
CA SER A 16 -1.33 8.18 -6.74
C SER A 16 -2.43 9.16 -7.15
N GLY A 17 -2.08 10.12 -8.01
CA GLY A 17 -3.06 11.07 -8.52
C GLY A 17 -4.16 10.39 -9.35
N GLY A 18 -3.89 9.18 -9.87
CA GLY A 18 -4.83 8.37 -10.66
C GLY A 18 -5.35 7.14 -9.91
N ASP A 19 -6.11 6.29 -10.61
CA ASP A 19 -6.58 5.00 -10.13
C ASP A 19 -5.60 3.91 -10.57
N TYR A 20 -4.89 3.27 -9.63
CA TYR A 20 -4.05 2.10 -9.90
C TYR A 20 -4.55 0.83 -9.20
N LEU A 21 -5.75 0.90 -8.59
CA LEU A 21 -6.44 -0.23 -8.00
C LEU A 21 -7.33 -0.95 -9.00
N SER A 22 -7.78 -0.25 -10.04
CA SER A 22 -8.70 -0.78 -11.06
C SER A 22 -7.98 -1.13 -12.37
N GLU A 23 -8.42 -2.20 -13.03
CA GLU A 23 -7.99 -2.49 -14.40
C GLU A 23 -8.53 -1.45 -15.39
N PRO A 24 -7.77 -1.09 -16.46
CA PRO A 24 -6.48 -1.65 -16.88
C PRO A 24 -5.27 -1.02 -16.18
N HIS A 25 -5.47 0.04 -15.39
CA HIS A 25 -4.39 0.83 -14.79
C HIS A 25 -3.61 0.09 -13.72
N HIS A 26 -4.25 -0.89 -13.06
CA HIS A 26 -3.58 -1.80 -12.14
C HIS A 26 -2.38 -2.51 -12.78
N SER A 27 -2.45 -2.84 -14.08
CA SER A 27 -1.31 -3.40 -14.81
C SER A 27 -0.09 -2.47 -14.89
N LEU A 28 -0.28 -1.15 -14.73
CA LEU A 28 0.75 -0.11 -14.77
C LEU A 28 1.29 0.29 -13.39
N GLU A 29 0.71 -0.24 -12.29
CA GLU A 29 1.25 -0.05 -10.95
C GLU A 29 2.61 -0.75 -10.84
N MET A 30 3.65 0.03 -10.54
CA MET A 30 5.02 -0.49 -10.43
C MET A 30 5.63 -0.26 -9.05
N GLY A 31 5.10 0.66 -8.24
CA GLY A 31 5.64 0.98 -6.93
C GLY A 31 5.55 -0.20 -5.95
N ASP A 32 4.34 -0.67 -5.63
CA ASP A 32 4.13 -1.83 -4.75
C ASP A 32 4.76 -3.09 -5.35
N ARG A 33 4.60 -3.30 -6.66
CA ARG A 33 5.18 -4.47 -7.32
C ARG A 33 6.70 -4.55 -7.19
N TYR A 34 7.42 -3.45 -7.45
CA TYR A 34 8.89 -3.45 -7.28
C TYR A 34 9.29 -3.60 -5.82
N MET A 35 8.60 -2.92 -4.89
CA MET A 35 8.87 -3.05 -3.45
C MET A 35 8.68 -4.48 -2.97
N ARG A 36 7.64 -5.18 -3.44
CA ARG A 36 7.38 -6.57 -3.10
C ARG A 36 8.47 -7.51 -3.58
N VAL A 37 8.97 -7.32 -4.79
CA VAL A 37 10.11 -8.11 -5.30
C VAL A 37 11.35 -7.86 -4.45
N LEU A 38 11.65 -6.60 -4.13
CA LEU A 38 12.82 -6.24 -3.33
C LEU A 38 12.75 -6.79 -1.89
N PHE A 39 11.60 -6.65 -1.23
CA PHE A 39 11.40 -7.18 0.12
C PHE A 39 11.47 -8.69 0.16
N ASN A 40 10.85 -9.36 -0.82
CA ASN A 40 10.96 -10.81 -0.94
C ASN A 40 12.40 -11.26 -1.17
N PHE A 41 13.18 -10.53 -1.99
CA PHE A 41 14.61 -10.78 -2.17
C PHE A 41 15.41 -10.64 -0.88
N LEU A 42 15.07 -9.67 -0.02
CA LEU A 42 15.70 -9.44 1.28
C LEU A 42 15.19 -10.38 2.40
N GLY A 43 14.25 -11.28 2.10
CA GLY A 43 13.66 -12.22 3.07
C GLY A 43 12.53 -11.63 3.92
N ILE A 44 12.00 -10.46 3.56
CA ILE A 44 10.81 -9.85 4.15
C ILE A 44 9.61 -10.28 3.31
N CYS A 45 8.95 -11.36 3.73
CA CYS A 45 7.84 -11.97 3.00
C CYS A 45 6.47 -11.68 3.63
N ASP A 46 6.45 -11.21 4.88
CA ASP A 46 5.22 -10.92 5.63
C ASP A 46 5.06 -9.40 5.79
N PHE A 47 4.41 -8.79 4.80
CA PHE A 47 4.06 -7.37 4.85
C PHE A 47 2.75 -7.05 4.12
N THR A 48 2.10 -6.00 4.60
CA THR A 48 0.87 -5.46 4.03
C THR A 48 1.14 -4.05 3.51
N THR A 49 0.55 -3.74 2.35
CA THR A 49 0.59 -2.42 1.72
C THR A 49 -0.76 -1.73 1.87
N ILE A 50 -0.75 -0.47 2.30
CA ILE A 50 -1.93 0.39 2.39
C ILE A 50 -1.65 1.64 1.55
N SER A 51 -2.49 1.90 0.55
CA SER A 51 -2.37 3.04 -0.37
C SER A 51 -3.66 3.88 -0.40
N ALA A 52 -3.50 5.15 -0.74
CA ALA A 52 -4.59 6.09 -1.04
C ALA A 52 -4.44 6.53 -2.51
N ASP A 53 -5.40 6.13 -3.34
CA ASP A 53 -5.41 6.42 -4.78
C ASP A 53 -6.43 7.51 -5.12
N LYS A 54 -6.35 8.02 -6.36
CA LYS A 54 -7.28 9.01 -6.94
C LYS A 54 -7.29 10.39 -6.28
N LEU A 55 -6.25 10.75 -5.54
CA LEU A 55 -6.26 11.98 -4.75
C LEU A 55 -6.26 13.26 -5.61
N ASP A 56 -5.85 13.16 -6.88
CA ASP A 56 -5.82 14.29 -7.83
C ASP A 56 -6.88 14.15 -8.95
N ILE A 57 -7.81 13.21 -8.86
CA ILE A 57 -8.90 13.06 -9.83
C ILE A 57 -10.00 14.07 -9.53
N VAL A 58 -10.32 14.91 -10.52
CA VAL A 58 -11.43 15.87 -10.42
C VAL A 58 -12.75 15.13 -10.19
N GLY A 59 -13.44 15.48 -9.10
CA GLY A 59 -14.73 14.90 -8.71
C GLY A 59 -14.64 13.80 -7.66
N GLU A 60 -13.43 13.34 -7.31
CA GLU A 60 -13.21 12.45 -6.17
C GLU A 60 -13.04 13.26 -4.87
N ASP A 61 -13.45 12.69 -3.75
CA ASP A 61 -13.32 13.29 -2.43
C ASP A 61 -12.01 12.83 -1.76
N ALA A 62 -10.95 13.61 -1.98
CA ALA A 62 -9.62 13.31 -1.47
C ALA A 62 -9.59 13.23 0.07
N GLU A 63 -10.34 14.07 0.78
CA GLU A 63 -10.39 14.05 2.25
C GLU A 63 -11.03 12.75 2.74
N ALA A 64 -12.15 12.34 2.14
CA ALA A 64 -12.80 11.08 2.50
C ALA A 64 -11.94 9.86 2.14
N ILE A 65 -11.21 9.88 1.03
CA ILE A 65 -10.26 8.82 0.66
C ILE A 65 -9.14 8.72 1.70
N MET A 66 -8.57 9.85 2.09
CA MET A 66 -7.52 9.89 3.11
C MET A 66 -8.01 9.42 4.47
N SER A 67 -9.19 9.87 4.92
CA SER A 67 -9.77 9.45 6.19
C SER A 67 -9.95 7.92 6.25
N ARG A 68 -10.55 7.33 5.21
CA ARG A 68 -10.71 5.86 5.11
C ARG A 68 -9.37 5.12 5.10
N THR A 69 -8.36 5.69 4.45
CA THR A 69 -7.02 5.07 4.38
C THR A 69 -6.33 5.11 5.75
N ILE A 70 -6.46 6.22 6.48
CA ILE A 70 -5.95 6.35 7.85
C ILE A 70 -6.65 5.33 8.77
N GLU A 71 -7.97 5.20 8.70
CA GLU A 71 -8.71 4.19 9.48
C GLU A 71 -8.21 2.76 9.18
N LYS A 72 -8.04 2.41 7.90
CA LYS A 72 -7.45 1.11 7.51
C LYS A 72 -6.06 0.90 8.10
N ALA A 73 -5.22 1.92 8.07
CA ALA A 73 -3.87 1.85 8.65
C ALA A 73 -3.92 1.66 10.18
N GLN A 74 -4.83 2.35 10.86
CA GLN A 74 -5.04 2.18 12.30
C GLN A 74 -5.53 0.77 12.64
N GLU A 75 -6.47 0.20 11.88
CA GLU A 75 -6.94 -1.17 12.09
C GLU A 75 -5.84 -2.21 11.82
N ALA A 76 -5.08 -2.05 10.74
CA ALA A 76 -3.96 -2.93 10.43
C ALA A 76 -2.89 -2.91 11.53
N ALA A 77 -2.61 -1.75 12.11
CA ALA A 77 -1.66 -1.60 13.21
C ALA A 77 -2.08 -2.33 14.50
N LYS A 78 -3.36 -2.60 14.73
CA LYS A 78 -3.83 -3.34 15.92
C LYS A 78 -3.52 -4.82 15.87
N VAL A 79 -3.39 -5.39 14.68
CA VAL A 79 -3.23 -6.83 14.45
C VAL A 79 -1.80 -7.22 14.03
N PHE A 80 -0.90 -6.24 14.03
CA PHE A 80 0.50 -6.39 13.64
C PHE A 80 1.40 -6.71 14.83
#